data_AF-A0A973CIS9-F1
#
_entry.id   AF-A0A973CIS9-F1
#
_cell.length_a   1.000
_cell.length_b   1.000
_cell.length_c   1.000
_cell.angle_alpha   90.00
_cell.angle_beta   90.00
_cell.angle_gamma   90.00
#
_symmetry.space_group_name_H-M   'P 1'
#
loop_
_entity.id
_entity.type
_entity.pdbx_description
1 polymer ?
#
loop_
_entity_poly.entity_id
_entity_poly.type
_entity_poly.pdbx_seq_one_letter_code
_entity_poly.pdbx_strand_id
1 'polypeptide(L)' 'MTFSLSEGARKDLIDSEEYYDQQYFGLGLEFLDEGHDVITRICESPEIWQIIYKDVRRCYFNRFPFHII' A
#
# COMPACT_ATOMS: atom_id res chain seq x y z
N MET A 1 -7.05 0.38 -15.16
CA MET A 1 -7.27 0.17 -13.72
C MET A 1 -7.13 1.53 -13.06
N THR A 2 -8.15 2.03 -12.36
CA THR A 2 -8.18 3.41 -11.87
C THR A 2 -8.35 3.41 -10.36
N PHE A 3 -7.41 4.02 -9.64
CA PHE A 3 -7.49 4.26 -8.20
C PHE A 3 -7.10 5.71 -7.93
N SER A 4 -7.49 6.22 -6.76
CA SER A 4 -7.09 7.53 -6.27
C SER A 4 -6.58 7.40 -4.85
N LEU A 5 -5.45 8.03 -4.56
CA LEU A 5 -4.91 8.11 -3.20
C LEU A 5 -5.36 9.40 -2.55
N SER A 6 -5.73 9.33 -1.27
CA SER A 6 -5.87 10.53 -0.44
C SER A 6 -4.54 11.24 -0.31
N GLU A 7 -4.56 12.51 0.09
CA GLU A 7 -3.33 13.27 0.36
C GLU A 7 -2.50 12.61 1.47
N GLY A 8 -3.15 12.12 2.53
CA GLY A 8 -2.50 11.37 3.61
C GLY A 8 -1.84 10.09 3.10
N ALA A 9 -2.54 9.27 2.30
CA ALA A 9 -1.98 8.05 1.75
C ALA A 9 -0.77 8.31 0.83
N ARG A 10 -0.81 9.40 0.03
CA ARG A 10 0.33 9.81 -0.79
C ARG A 10 1.52 10.19 0.08
N LYS A 11 1.29 10.95 1.15
CA LYS A 11 2.34 11.34 2.09
C LYS A 11 2.94 10.12 2.79
N ASP A 12 2.10 9.20 3.28
CA ASP A 12 2.55 7.98 3.95
C ASP A 12 3.46 7.14 3.04
N LEU A 13 3.15 7.04 1.74
CA LEU A 13 3.99 6.34 0.77
C LEU A 13 5.36 7.02 0.61
N ILE A 14 5.39 8.35 0.44
CA ILE A 14 6.64 9.11 0.28
C ILE A 14 7.50 9.01 1.54
N ASP A 15 6.91 9.26 2.71
CA ASP A 15 7.62 9.22 3.98
C ASP A 15 8.18 7.80 4.25
N SER A 16 7.45 6.75 3.85
CA SER A 16 7.89 5.35 4.01
C SER A 16 8.95 4.93 3.00
N GLU A 17 8.85 5.35 1.74
CA GLU A 17 9.90 5.15 0.73
C GLU A 17 11.23 5.74 1.22
N GLU A 18 11.22 7.01 1.64
CA GLU A 18 12.40 7.70 2.17
C GLU A 18 12.96 6.98 3.41
N TYR A 19 12.09 6.58 4.33
CA TYR A 19 12.50 5.87 5.54
C TYR A 19 13.23 4.56 5.22
N TYR A 20 12.64 3.73 4.33
CA TYR A 20 13.21 2.43 4.00
C TYR A 20 14.48 2.54 3.18
N ASP A 21 14.57 3.49 2.24
CA ASP A 21 15.81 3.70 1.46
C ASP A 21 16.98 4.15 2.36
N GLN A 22 16.71 4.92 3.42
CA GLN A 22 17.71 5.26 4.43
C GLN A 22 18.20 4.07 5.26
N GLN A 23 17.38 3.02 5.43
CA GLN A 23 17.79 1.82 6.17
C GLN A 23 18.69 0.91 5.32
N TYR A 24 18.34 0.74 4.05
CA TYR A 24 19.12 -0.02 3.10
C TYR A 24 18.83 0.48 1.69
N PHE A 25 19.88 0.78 0.94
CA PHE A 25 19.78 1.30 -0.41
C PHE A 25 18.91 0.38 -1.30
N GLY A 26 17.85 0.94 -1.89
CA GLY A 26 16.91 0.24 -2.74
C GLY A 26 15.72 -0.38 -2.01
N LEU A 27 15.71 -0.41 -0.67
CA LEU A 27 14.59 -0.95 0.10
C LEU A 27 13.33 -0.06 -0.02
N GLY A 28 13.49 1.25 -0.23
CA GLY A 28 12.38 2.16 -0.51
C GLY A 28 11.67 1.83 -1.84
N LEU A 29 12.44 1.49 -2.87
CA LEU A 29 11.87 1.03 -4.16
C LEU A 29 11.13 -0.30 -3.99
N GLU A 30 11.72 -1.25 -3.26
CA GLU A 30 11.06 -2.52 -2.96
C GLU A 30 9.75 -2.35 -2.17
N PHE A 31 9.67 -1.33 -1.30
CA PHE A 31 8.44 -0.92 -0.62
C PHE A 31 7.38 -0.39 -1.58
N LEU A 32 7.76 0.47 -2.52
CA LEU A 32 6.83 0.99 -3.53
C LEU A 32 6.32 -0.11 -4.48
N ASP A 33 7.19 -1.02 -4.90
CA ASP A 33 6.82 -2.16 -5.74
C ASP A 33 5.79 -3.06 -5.04
N GLU A 34 6.01 -3.38 -3.76
CA GLU A 34 5.02 -4.14 -2.99
C GLU A 34 3.70 -3.37 -2.85
N GLY A 35 3.74 -2.07 -2.60
CA GLY A 35 2.55 -1.23 -2.53
C GLY A 35 1.75 -1.25 -3.83
N HIS A 36 2.43 -1.17 -4.97
CA HIS A 36 1.82 -1.26 -6.29
C HIS A 36 1.18 -2.64 -6.54
N ASP A 37 1.83 -3.73 -6.13
CA ASP A 37 1.30 -5.08 -6.23
C ASP A 37 0.06 -5.29 -5.34
N VAL A 38 0.05 -4.72 -4.13
CA VAL A 38 -1.12 -4.71 -3.25
C VAL A 38 -2.28 -3.96 -3.93
N ILE A 39 -2.05 -2.74 -4.42
CA ILE A 39 -3.09 -1.93 -5.10
C ILE A 39 -3.63 -2.65 -6.33
N THR A 40 -2.75 -3.26 -7.14
CA THR A 40 -3.13 -4.03 -8.31
C THR A 40 -4.09 -5.16 -7.92
N ARG A 41 -3.74 -5.96 -6.91
CA ARG A 41 -4.60 -7.04 -6.40
C ARG A 41 -5.93 -6.52 -5.84
N ILE A 42 -5.93 -5.35 -5.17
CA ILE A 42 -7.16 -4.70 -4.70
C ILE A 42 -8.06 -4.37 -5.88
N CYS A 43 -7.53 -3.77 -6.94
CA CYS A 43 -8.32 -3.37 -8.09
C CYS A 43 -8.79 -4.55 -8.94
N GLU A 44 -8.03 -5.65 -9.03
CA GLU A 44 -8.43 -6.87 -9.73
C GLU A 44 -9.60 -7.59 -9.05
N SER A 45 -9.66 -7.55 -7.72
CA SER A 45 -10.68 -8.25 -6.94
C SER A 45 -11.00 -7.49 -5.65
N PRO A 46 -11.74 -6.37 -5.71
CA PRO A 46 -11.99 -5.53 -4.53
C PRO A 46 -12.86 -6.23 -3.48
N GLU A 47 -13.73 -7.15 -3.91
CA GLU A 47 -14.73 -7.77 -3.03
C GLU A 47 -14.19 -8.90 -2.14
N ILE A 48 -13.01 -9.44 -2.43
CA ILE A 48 -12.43 -10.56 -1.65
C ILE A 48 -11.79 -10.12 -0.34
N TRP A 49 -11.50 -8.81 -0.19
CA TRP A 49 -10.81 -8.27 0.98
C TRP A 49 -11.75 -8.08 2.16
N GLN A 50 -11.25 -8.32 3.37
CA GLN A 50 -12.06 -8.23 4.58
C GLN A 50 -12.58 -6.80 4.81
N ILE A 51 -13.89 -6.69 5.03
CA ILE A 51 -14.53 -5.46 5.50
C ILE A 51 -14.18 -5.25 6.97
N ILE A 52 -13.68 -4.07 7.32
CA ILE A 52 -13.35 -3.70 8.70
C ILE A 52 -14.37 -2.74 9.31
N TYR A 53 -15.04 -1.92 8.49
CA TYR A 53 -16.08 -1.01 8.92
C TYR A 53 -16.92 -0.52 7.72
N LYS A 54 -18.24 -0.68 7.76
CA LYS A 54 -19.14 -0.33 6.64
C LYS A 54 -18.66 -0.93 5.30
N ASP A 55 -18.24 -0.09 4.36
CA ASP A 55 -17.71 -0.42 3.04
C ASP A 55 -16.17 -0.33 2.98
N VAL A 56 -15.51 0.02 4.10
CA VAL A 56 -14.06 0.09 4.21
C VAL A 56 -13.49 -1.32 4.31
N ARG A 57 -12.53 -1.61 3.42
CA ARG A 57 -11.82 -2.89 3.34
C ARG A 57 -10.35 -2.68 3.67
N ARG A 58 -9.71 -3.73 4.19
CA ARG A 58 -8.29 -3.70 4.51
C ARG A 58 -7.53 -4.75 3.72
N CYS A 59 -6.39 -4.36 3.16
CA CYS A 59 -5.46 -5.27 2.50
C CYS A 59 -4.06 -5.09 3.06
N TYR A 60 -3.36 -6.19 3.33
CA TYR A 60 -2.03 -6.17 3.92
C TYR A 60 -0.94 -6.26 2.86
N PHE A 61 0.18 -5.60 3.15
CA PHE A 61 1.45 -5.88 2.51
C PHE A 61 1.92 -7.27 2.97
N ASN A 62 2.67 -7.97 2.12
CA ASN A 62 3.21 -9.30 2.45
C ASN A 62 4.57 -9.21 3.16
N ARG A 63 5.40 -8.22 2.82
CA ARG A 63 6.79 -8.07 3.27
C ARG A 63 6.97 -6.92 4.25
N PHE A 64 6.30 -5.79 4.02
CA PHE A 64 6.35 -4.64 4.92
C PHE A 64 5.20 -4.66 5.93
N PRO A 65 5.39 -4.10 7.15
CA PRO A 65 4.38 -4.07 8.21
C PRO A 65 3.29 -3.00 7.94
N PHE A 66 2.74 -2.99 6.73
CA PHE A 66 1.80 -1.98 6.23
C PHE A 66 0.47 -2.61 5.80
N HIS A 67 -0.56 -1.79 5.72
CA HIS A 67 -1.84 -2.13 5.13
C HIS A 67 -2.49 -0.92 4.47
N ILE A 68 -3.32 -1.16 3.47
CA ILE A 68 -4.14 -0.15 2.80
C ILE A 68 -5.56 -0.22 3.36
N ILE A 69 -6.15 0.94 3.64
CA ILE A 69 -7.53 1.15 4.10
C ILE A 69 -8.20 2.30 3.33
#